data_AF-A0AA87C6Z5-F1
#
_entry.id   AF-A0AA87C6Z5-F1
#
_cell.length_a   1.000
_cell.length_b   1.000
_cell.length_c   1.000
_cell.angle_alpha   90.00
_cell.angle_beta   90.00
_cell.angle_gamma   90.00
#
_symmetry.space_group_name_H-M   'P 1'
#
loop_
_entity.id
_entity.type
_entity.pdbx_description
1 polymer ?
#
loop_
_entity_poly.entity_id
_entity_poly.type
_entity_poly.pdbx_seq_one_letter_code
_entity_poly.pdbx_strand_id
1 'polypeptide(L)'
;MEEVITISKRELQEMIAEAVANKMVKVRKDFGQVAITDEDIRIVNNNHPKVLDLLQNPYKREIGSAIYPIIAGGRWDSNIGSDSKIFSTNRLRDKRGIYYHSKQNLYTSLIHEQLKSLVLSLHGATVIKDLTDDEFQNALETYNEFKNFFLDRYNVRLTKLKQEFPEL
;
A
#
# COMPACT_ATOMS: atom_id res chain seq x y z
N MET A 1 -38.53 -45.09 13.76
CA MET A 1 -37.56 -45.96 14.46
C MET A 1 -36.23 -45.24 14.36
N GLU A 2 -35.58 -44.94 15.47
CA GLU A 2 -34.22 -44.40 15.46
C GLU A 2 -33.24 -45.55 15.19
N GLU A 3 -32.42 -45.41 14.15
CA GLU A 3 -31.34 -46.36 13.87
C GLU A 3 -30.22 -46.15 14.87
N VAL A 4 -29.97 -47.16 15.70
CA VAL A 4 -28.88 -47.16 16.67
C VAL A 4 -27.69 -47.91 16.07
N ILE A 5 -26.61 -47.18 15.80
CA ILE A 5 -25.37 -47.72 15.24
C ILE A 5 -24.40 -48.01 16.41
N THR A 6 -23.78 -49.20 16.42
CA THR A 6 -22.78 -49.57 17.43
C THR A 6 -21.38 -49.29 16.88
N ILE A 7 -20.62 -48.42 17.53
CA ILE A 7 -19.25 -48.07 17.11
C ILE A 7 -18.28 -48.19 18.29
N SER A 8 -17.00 -48.43 18.01
CA SER A 8 -15.98 -48.44 19.06
C SER A 8 -15.63 -47.02 19.52
N LYS A 9 -15.15 -46.90 20.77
CA LYS A 9 -14.70 -45.61 21.32
C LYS A 9 -13.59 -44.98 20.48
N ARG A 10 -12.74 -45.81 19.86
CA ARG A 10 -11.65 -45.34 19.00
C ARG A 10 -12.17 -44.77 17.68
N GLU A 11 -13.10 -45.47 17.02
CA GLU A 11 -13.74 -44.96 15.79
C GLU A 11 -14.53 -43.68 16.06
N LEU A 12 -15.21 -43.57 17.21
CA LEU A 12 -15.86 -42.33 17.62
C LEU A 12 -14.84 -41.17 17.75
N GLN A 13 -13.68 -41.44 18.35
CA GLN A 13 -12.62 -40.45 18.50
C GLN A 13 -12.00 -40.06 17.15
N GLU A 14 -11.80 -41.02 16.24
CA GLU A 14 -11.32 -40.78 14.88
C GLU A 14 -12.32 -39.94 14.08
N MET A 15 -13.61 -40.28 14.12
CA MET A 15 -14.67 -39.50 13.46
C MET A 15 -14.81 -38.09 14.03
N ILE A 16 -14.68 -37.92 15.35
CA ILE A 16 -14.67 -36.59 15.98
C ILE A 16 -13.41 -35.82 15.57
N ALA A 17 -12.24 -36.46 15.58
CA ALA A 17 -10.99 -35.81 15.17
C ALA A 17 -11.04 -35.40 13.69
N GLU A 18 -11.60 -36.25 12.83
CA GLU A 18 -11.80 -35.96 11.41
C GLU A 18 -12.84 -34.86 11.20
N ALA A 19 -13.97 -34.85 11.93
CA ALA A 19 -14.96 -33.79 11.89
C ALA A 19 -14.44 -32.45 12.44
N VAL A 20 -13.56 -32.49 13.46
CA VAL A 20 -12.90 -31.33 14.04
C VAL A 20 -11.78 -30.81 13.13
N ALA A 21 -11.06 -31.69 12.43
CA ALA A 21 -10.08 -31.32 11.41
C ALA A 21 -10.74 -30.78 10.14
N ASN A 22 -11.87 -31.38 9.72
CA ASN A 22 -12.69 -30.95 8.58
C ASN A 22 -13.55 -29.72 8.91
N LYS A 23 -13.71 -29.35 10.18
CA LYS A 23 -13.91 -27.94 10.56
C LYS A 23 -12.62 -27.20 10.27
N MET A 24 -12.28 -27.11 8.98
CA MET A 24 -11.17 -26.32 8.48
C MET A 24 -11.25 -24.96 9.15
N VAL A 25 -10.22 -24.64 9.91
CA VAL A 25 -9.98 -23.27 10.35
C VAL A 25 -9.83 -22.48 9.06
N LYS A 26 -10.91 -21.85 8.59
CA LYS A 26 -10.89 -21.03 7.39
C LYS A 26 -9.80 -19.99 7.60
N VAL A 27 -8.70 -20.13 6.87
CA VAL A 27 -7.60 -19.16 6.91
C VAL A 27 -8.20 -17.82 6.53
N ARG A 28 -7.95 -16.81 7.37
CA ARG A 28 -8.50 -15.48 7.14
C ARG A 28 -7.95 -14.95 5.82
N LYS A 29 -8.83 -14.61 4.89
CA LYS A 29 -8.46 -13.94 3.64
C LYS A 29 -7.87 -12.56 3.96
N ASP A 30 -6.62 -12.33 3.55
CA ASP A 30 -5.95 -11.05 3.68
C ASP A 30 -5.03 -10.76 2.49
N PHE A 31 -4.90 -9.47 2.16
CA PHE A 31 -3.94 -9.02 1.15
C PHE A 31 -2.52 -8.83 1.74
N GLY A 32 -2.26 -9.28 2.97
CA GLY A 32 -1.02 -9.02 3.69
C GLY A 32 0.20 -9.60 2.98
N GLN A 33 0.02 -10.77 2.35
CA GLN A 33 1.08 -11.45 1.60
C GLN A 33 1.51 -10.71 0.32
N VAL A 34 0.60 -9.98 -0.31
CA VAL A 34 0.85 -9.24 -1.56
C VAL A 34 1.00 -7.74 -1.33
N ALA A 35 0.81 -7.27 -0.10
CA ALA A 35 0.79 -5.85 0.23
C ALA A 35 2.04 -5.13 -0.27
N ILE A 36 1.84 -3.89 -0.72
CA ILE A 36 2.97 -3.03 -1.05
C ILE A 36 3.67 -2.64 0.25
N THR A 37 4.98 -2.79 0.27
CA THR A 37 5.80 -2.59 1.47
C THR A 37 6.71 -1.37 1.32
N ASP A 38 7.22 -0.89 2.45
CA ASP A 38 8.27 0.13 2.47
C ASP A 38 9.53 -0.34 1.71
N GLU A 39 9.78 -1.66 1.69
CA GLU A 39 10.88 -2.27 0.96
C GLU A 39 10.73 -2.12 -0.55
N ASP A 40 9.53 -2.39 -1.08
CA ASP A 40 9.23 -2.22 -2.50
C ASP A 40 9.54 -0.78 -2.95
N ILE A 41 9.17 0.21 -2.13
CA ILE A 41 9.44 1.63 -2.41
C ILE A 41 10.92 1.95 -2.29
N ARG A 42 11.60 1.42 -1.27
CA ARG A 42 13.03 1.61 -1.05
C ARG A 42 13.84 1.14 -2.24
N ILE A 43 13.52 -0.03 -2.80
CA ILE A 43 14.19 -0.58 -3.99
C ILE A 43 14.09 0.41 -5.17
N VAL A 44 12.89 0.96 -5.43
CA VAL A 44 12.70 1.94 -6.51
C VAL A 44 13.47 3.23 -6.22
N ASN A 45 13.40 3.74 -5.00
CA ASN A 45 14.06 4.99 -4.60
C ASN A 45 15.59 4.91 -4.66
N ASN A 46 16.17 3.76 -4.33
CA ASN A 46 17.61 3.52 -4.39
C ASN A 46 18.17 3.60 -5.82
N ASN A 47 17.33 3.47 -6.85
CA ASN A 47 17.74 3.73 -8.24
C ASN A 47 17.86 5.23 -8.56
N HIS A 48 17.35 6.11 -7.68
CA HIS A 48 17.28 7.57 -7.88
C HIS A 48 17.73 8.38 -6.66
N PRO A 49 18.93 8.12 -6.08
CA PRO A 49 19.34 8.73 -4.81
C PRO A 49 19.43 10.26 -4.86
N LYS A 50 19.88 10.84 -5.98
CA LYS A 50 19.95 12.30 -6.16
C LYS A 50 18.56 12.96 -6.22
N VAL A 51 17.59 12.29 -6.84
CA VAL A 51 16.20 12.78 -6.92
C VAL A 51 15.57 12.67 -5.53
N LEU A 52 15.85 11.60 -4.80
CA LEU A 52 15.36 11.41 -3.45
C LEU A 52 15.86 12.50 -2.50
N ASP A 53 17.16 12.82 -2.52
CA ASP A 53 17.74 13.91 -1.74
C ASP A 53 17.07 15.26 -2.05
N LEU A 54 16.77 15.54 -3.33
CA LEU A 54 16.01 16.72 -3.72
C LEU A 54 14.56 16.74 -3.24
N LEU A 55 13.91 15.59 -3.22
CA LEU A 55 12.52 15.50 -2.78
C LEU A 55 12.42 15.62 -1.25
N GLN A 56 13.41 15.06 -0.53
CA GLN A 56 13.58 15.15 0.91
C GLN A 56 13.97 16.56 1.36
N ASN A 57 14.83 17.24 0.60
CA ASN A 57 15.20 18.62 0.89
C ASN A 57 14.11 19.59 0.38
N PRO A 58 13.71 20.60 1.17
CA PRO A 58 13.01 21.74 0.62
C PRO A 58 13.91 22.31 -0.49
N TYR A 59 13.40 22.53 -1.70
CA TYR A 59 14.23 23.13 -2.74
C TYR A 59 14.74 24.47 -2.19
N LYS A 60 16.04 24.74 -2.23
CA LYS A 60 16.59 26.06 -1.81
C LYS A 60 15.91 27.24 -2.51
N ARG A 61 15.29 26.98 -3.67
CA ARG A 61 14.50 27.93 -4.48
C ARG A 61 13.06 28.16 -3.97
N GLU A 62 12.56 27.30 -3.07
CA GLU A 62 11.22 27.37 -2.48
C GLU A 62 11.21 28.04 -1.09
N ILE A 63 12.38 28.26 -0.50
CA ILE A 63 12.53 29.11 0.68
C ILE A 63 12.33 30.57 0.23
N GLY A 64 11.10 31.08 0.39
CA GLY A 64 10.73 32.46 0.04
C GLY A 64 10.16 32.68 -1.37
N SER A 65 9.91 31.62 -2.15
CA SER A 65 9.19 31.74 -3.42
C SER A 65 7.69 31.88 -3.21
N ALA A 66 7.07 32.85 -3.89
CA ALA A 66 5.62 33.09 -3.87
C ALA A 66 4.79 31.91 -4.43
N ILE A 67 5.42 30.94 -5.08
CA ILE A 67 4.76 29.82 -5.77
C ILE A 67 4.57 28.60 -4.84
N TYR A 68 5.49 28.41 -3.88
CA TYR A 68 5.49 27.26 -2.96
C TYR A 68 5.97 27.65 -1.55
N PRO A 69 5.22 28.46 -0.78
CA PRO A 69 5.57 28.73 0.61
C PRO A 69 5.49 27.43 1.41
N ILE A 70 6.64 26.80 1.65
CA ILE A 70 6.75 25.70 2.60
C ILE A 70 6.59 26.32 3.99
N ILE A 71 5.38 26.20 4.54
CA ILE A 71 5.18 26.43 5.97
C ILE A 71 5.86 25.26 6.66
N ALA A 72 7.00 25.51 7.27
CA ALA A 72 7.60 24.65 8.28
C ALA A 72 6.63 24.57 9.48
N GLY A 73 5.51 23.87 9.32
CA GLY A 73 4.64 23.50 10.42
C GLY A 73 5.43 22.60 11.36
N GLY A 74 5.33 22.86 12.66
CA GLY A 74 6.13 22.26 13.74
C GLY A 74 6.01 20.75 13.96
N ARG A 75 5.81 19.96 12.91
CA ARG A 75 5.98 18.51 12.86
C ARG A 75 6.71 18.17 11.57
N TRP A 76 7.96 18.61 11.47
CA TRP A 76 8.88 17.96 10.55
C TRP A 76 8.94 16.50 11.00
N ASP A 77 8.42 15.61 10.16
CA ASP A 77 8.52 14.17 10.34
C ASP A 77 9.97 13.83 10.67
N SER A 78 10.21 13.30 11.87
CA SER A 78 11.54 13.00 12.40
C SER A 78 12.33 12.01 11.54
N ASN A 79 11.69 11.42 10.53
CA ASN A 79 12.28 10.53 9.54
C ASN A 79 12.83 11.28 8.31
N ILE A 80 13.39 12.48 8.45
CA ILE A 80 14.24 13.07 7.40
C ILE A 80 15.31 12.02 7.05
N GLY A 81 15.36 11.58 5.79
CA GLY A 81 16.28 10.52 5.34
C GLY A 81 15.72 9.10 5.31
N SER A 82 14.40 8.89 5.40
CA SER A 82 13.85 7.55 5.10
C SER A 82 13.79 7.29 3.59
N ASP A 83 14.46 6.24 3.16
CA ASP A 83 14.58 5.81 1.76
C ASP A 83 13.29 5.19 1.21
N SER A 84 12.29 4.93 2.06
CA SER A 84 11.00 4.35 1.68
C SER A 84 9.89 5.39 1.45
N LYS A 85 10.23 6.69 1.37
CA LYS A 85 9.24 7.77 1.24
C LYS A 85 8.82 8.00 -0.21
N ILE A 86 7.51 8.14 -0.42
CA ILE A 86 6.93 8.67 -1.66
C ILE A 86 6.45 10.09 -1.42
N PHE A 87 6.88 11.03 -2.26
CA PHE A 87 6.52 12.44 -2.14
C PHE A 87 5.30 12.79 -2.99
N SER A 88 4.27 13.31 -2.35
CA SER A 88 3.07 13.88 -2.95
C SER A 88 3.09 15.41 -2.85
N THR A 89 2.46 16.07 -3.82
CA THR A 89 2.29 17.52 -3.83
C THR A 89 0.83 17.83 -3.58
N ASN A 90 0.53 18.45 -2.45
CA ASN A 90 -0.82 18.80 -2.03
C ASN A 90 -1.05 20.30 -2.14
N ARG A 91 -2.23 20.70 -2.59
CA ARG A 91 -2.64 22.11 -2.62
C ARG A 91 -3.34 22.44 -1.29
N LEU A 92 -2.78 23.38 -0.56
CA LEU A 92 -3.29 23.85 0.73
C LEU A 92 -3.80 25.29 0.59
N ARG A 93 -4.79 25.64 1.40
CA ARG A 93 -5.34 27.00 1.47
C ARG A 93 -4.93 27.60 2.82
N ASP A 94 -4.36 28.80 2.81
CA ASP A 94 -4.05 29.51 4.04
C ASP A 94 -5.31 30.17 4.65
N LYS A 95 -5.15 30.76 5.84
CA LYS A 95 -6.24 31.45 6.54
C LYS A 95 -6.76 32.69 5.79
N ARG A 96 -5.98 33.23 4.85
CA ARG A 96 -6.33 34.40 4.02
C ARG A 96 -6.99 33.98 2.70
N GLY A 97 -7.11 32.67 2.46
CA GLY A 97 -7.71 32.10 1.28
C GLY A 97 -6.77 31.92 0.09
N ILE A 98 -5.48 32.16 0.27
CA ILE A 98 -4.43 31.98 -0.76
C ILE A 98 -4.06 30.51 -0.83
N TYR A 99 -3.96 29.99 -2.04
CA TYR A 99 -3.53 28.62 -2.27
C TYR A 99 -2.03 28.54 -2.48
N TYR A 100 -1.41 27.53 -1.89
CA TYR A 100 -0.02 27.16 -2.11
C TYR A 100 0.08 25.64 -2.25
N HIS A 101 1.18 25.14 -2.81
CA HIS A 101 1.45 23.72 -2.74
C HIS A 101 2.46 23.39 -1.64
N SER A 102 2.26 22.24 -1.02
CA SER A 102 3.09 21.68 0.03
C SER A 102 3.47 20.25 -0.34
N LYS A 103 4.69 19.86 -0.01
CA LYS A 103 5.14 18.47 -0.13
C LYS A 103 4.68 17.68 1.09
N GLN A 104 4.10 16.51 0.86
CA GLN A 104 3.74 15.55 1.91
C GLN A 104 4.24 14.16 1.56
N ASN A 105 4.39 13.32 2.58
CA ASN A 105 4.72 11.91 2.39
C ASN A 105 3.44 11.12 2.17
N LEU A 106 3.41 10.31 1.12
CA LEU A 106 2.40 9.30 0.92
C LEU A 106 2.88 8.02 1.61
N TYR A 107 2.08 7.51 2.55
CA TYR A 107 2.39 6.29 3.28
C TYR A 107 2.03 5.05 2.46
N THR A 108 2.84 4.00 2.55
CA THR A 108 2.59 2.70 1.89
C THR A 108 1.26 2.08 2.31
N SER A 109 0.85 2.25 3.57
CA SER A 109 -0.47 1.84 4.06
C SER A 109 -1.63 2.48 3.32
N LEU A 110 -1.53 3.76 2.95
CA LEU A 110 -2.55 4.45 2.16
C LEU A 110 -2.61 3.89 0.74
N ILE A 111 -1.46 3.64 0.12
CA ILE A 111 -1.38 3.04 -1.22
C ILE A 111 -1.98 1.64 -1.20
N HIS A 112 -1.63 0.83 -0.20
CA HIS A 112 -2.17 -0.51 0.00
C HIS A 112 -3.70 -0.51 0.02
N GLU A 113 -4.31 0.35 0.84
CA GLU A 113 -5.77 0.43 0.93
C GLU A 113 -6.41 0.93 -0.37
N GLN A 114 -5.78 1.86 -1.09
CA GLN A 114 -6.25 2.31 -2.41
C GLN A 114 -6.21 1.20 -3.46
N LEU A 115 -5.09 0.47 -3.54
CA LEU A 115 -4.94 -0.68 -4.45
C LEU A 115 -5.96 -1.76 -4.12
N LYS A 116 -6.07 -2.15 -2.84
CA LYS A 116 -7.04 -3.12 -2.35
C LYS A 116 -8.47 -2.71 -2.68
N SER A 117 -8.85 -1.46 -2.46
CA SER A 117 -10.20 -0.96 -2.78
C SER A 117 -10.49 -1.04 -4.29
N LEU A 118 -9.50 -0.72 -5.14
CA LEU A 118 -9.64 -0.80 -6.59
C LEU A 118 -9.79 -2.24 -7.07
N VAL A 119 -8.97 -3.15 -6.53
CA VAL A 119 -9.05 -4.60 -6.80
C VAL A 119 -10.42 -5.14 -6.41
N LEU A 120 -10.87 -4.87 -5.18
CA LEU A 120 -12.19 -5.33 -4.72
C LEU A 120 -13.30 -4.82 -5.64
N SER A 121 -13.24 -3.54 -6.03
CA SER A 121 -14.22 -2.95 -6.95
C SER A 121 -14.23 -3.61 -8.33
N LEU A 122 -13.05 -4.01 -8.84
CA LEU A 122 -12.94 -4.74 -10.12
C LEU A 122 -13.61 -6.12 -10.05
N HIS A 123 -13.51 -6.78 -8.89
CA HIS A 123 -14.15 -8.07 -8.60
C HIS A 123 -15.59 -7.93 -8.09
N GLY A 124 -16.21 -6.75 -8.20
CA GLY A 124 -17.60 -6.53 -7.82
C GLY A 124 -17.87 -6.55 -6.30
N ALA A 125 -16.83 -6.41 -5.48
CA ALA A 125 -16.91 -6.45 -4.03
C ALA A 125 -16.44 -5.14 -3.38
N THR A 126 -16.83 -4.92 -2.12
CA THR A 126 -16.30 -3.81 -1.30
C THR A 126 -15.55 -4.32 -0.06
N VAL A 127 -15.74 -5.59 0.30
CA VAL A 127 -15.08 -6.25 1.42
C VAL A 127 -14.66 -7.67 1.03
N ILE A 128 -13.55 -8.13 1.60
CA ILE A 128 -12.92 -9.42 1.25
C ILE A 128 -13.84 -10.63 1.51
N LYS A 129 -14.66 -10.56 2.56
CA LYS A 129 -15.55 -11.66 2.97
C LYS A 129 -16.64 -11.99 1.94
N ASP A 130 -16.91 -11.08 1.01
CA ASP A 130 -17.93 -11.27 -0.03
C ASP A 130 -17.38 -12.05 -1.23
N LEU A 131 -16.06 -12.22 -1.32
CA LEU A 131 -15.42 -13.03 -2.35
C LEU A 131 -15.40 -14.51 -1.96
N THR A 132 -15.62 -15.38 -2.93
CA THR A 132 -15.29 -16.82 -2.86
C THR A 132 -13.78 -17.03 -2.78
N ASP A 133 -13.33 -18.26 -2.54
CA ASP A 133 -11.90 -18.55 -2.41
C ASP A 133 -11.18 -18.36 -3.76
N ASP A 134 -11.81 -18.79 -4.86
CA ASP A 134 -11.30 -18.61 -6.22
C ASP A 134 -11.27 -17.12 -6.64
N GLU A 135 -12.35 -16.37 -6.35
CA GLU A 135 -12.38 -14.92 -6.62
C GLU A 135 -11.32 -14.17 -5.80
N PHE A 136 -11.09 -14.59 -4.56
CA PHE A 136 -10.05 -13.99 -3.73
C PHE A 136 -8.65 -14.27 -4.28
N GLN A 137 -8.39 -15.49 -4.77
CA GLN A 137 -7.12 -15.82 -5.41
C GLN A 137 -6.88 -14.95 -6.66
N ASN A 138 -7.89 -14.79 -7.52
CA ASN A 138 -7.82 -13.89 -8.67
C ASN A 138 -7.60 -12.43 -8.25
N ALA A 139 -8.20 -12.01 -7.14
CA ALA A 139 -7.99 -10.67 -6.58
C ALA A 139 -6.55 -10.45 -6.09
N LEU A 140 -5.89 -11.47 -5.51
CA LEU A 140 -4.47 -11.38 -5.14
C LEU A 140 -3.58 -11.20 -6.38
N GLU A 141 -3.88 -11.90 -7.47
CA GLU A 141 -3.16 -11.77 -8.74
C GLU A 141 -3.34 -10.36 -9.34
N THR A 142 -4.59 -9.88 -9.40
CA THR A 142 -4.92 -8.51 -9.85
C THR A 142 -4.20 -7.46 -8.99
N TYR A 143 -4.14 -7.65 -7.67
CA TYR A 143 -3.42 -6.75 -6.78
C TYR A 143 -1.94 -6.67 -7.15
N ASN A 144 -1.29 -7.81 -7.41
CA ASN A 144 0.12 -7.86 -7.80
C ASN A 144 0.37 -7.13 -9.12
N GLU A 145 -0.53 -7.25 -10.09
CA GLU A 145 -0.45 -6.50 -11.35
C GLU A 145 -0.49 -4.99 -11.10
N PHE A 146 -1.44 -4.51 -10.28
CA PHE A 146 -1.53 -3.09 -9.94
C PHE A 146 -0.34 -2.61 -9.11
N LYS A 147 0.17 -3.44 -8.18
CA LYS A 147 1.38 -3.15 -7.41
C LYS A 147 2.56 -2.94 -8.34
N ASN A 148 2.80 -3.88 -9.26
CA ASN A 148 3.91 -3.80 -10.22
C ASN A 148 3.75 -2.58 -11.13
N PHE A 149 2.55 -2.35 -11.66
CA PHE A 149 2.26 -1.16 -12.45
C PHE A 149 2.54 0.13 -11.68
N PHE A 150 2.12 0.23 -10.42
CA PHE A 150 2.38 1.38 -9.58
C PHE A 150 3.89 1.64 -9.43
N LEU A 151 4.66 0.60 -9.10
CA LEU A 151 6.12 0.70 -8.91
C LEU A 151 6.83 1.12 -10.20
N ASP A 152 6.43 0.55 -11.34
CA ASP A 152 6.98 0.91 -12.65
C ASP A 152 6.69 2.37 -13.00
N ARG A 153 5.44 2.82 -12.84
CA ARG A 153 5.07 4.21 -13.11
C ARG A 153 5.73 5.18 -12.14
N TYR A 154 5.93 4.77 -10.89
CA TYR A 154 6.68 5.55 -9.92
C TYR A 154 8.15 5.71 -10.33
N ASN A 155 8.81 4.63 -10.74
CA ASN A 155 10.17 4.66 -11.26
C ASN A 155 10.30 5.57 -12.50
N VAL A 156 9.33 5.52 -13.42
CA VAL A 156 9.28 6.42 -14.59
C VAL A 156 9.14 7.88 -14.16
N ARG A 157 8.31 8.19 -13.15
CA ARG A 157 8.19 9.55 -12.61
C ARG A 157 9.51 10.07 -12.06
N LEU A 158 10.24 9.26 -11.27
CA LEU A 158 11.55 9.65 -10.74
C LEU A 158 12.59 9.87 -11.85
N THR A 159 12.56 9.03 -12.88
CA THR A 159 13.43 9.15 -14.06
C THR A 159 13.19 10.48 -14.79
N LYS A 160 11.94 10.90 -14.97
CA LYS A 160 11.61 12.18 -15.59
C LYS A 160 12.09 13.36 -14.76
N LEU A 161 11.91 13.31 -13.44
CA LEU A 161 12.43 14.34 -12.54
C LEU A 161 13.95 14.47 -12.66
N LYS A 162 14.68 13.35 -12.76
CA LYS A 162 16.13 13.38 -13.01
C LYS A 162 16.50 14.11 -14.30
N GLN A 163 15.70 13.97 -15.36
CA GLN A 163 15.93 14.65 -16.65
C GLN A 163 15.61 16.15 -16.60
N GLU A 164 14.58 16.55 -15.85
CA GLU A 164 14.20 17.96 -15.67
C GLU A 164 15.21 18.77 -14.86
N PHE A 165 16.02 18.09 -14.04
CA PHE A 165 17.08 18.69 -13.23
C PHE A 165 18.44 18.07 -13.59
N PRO A 166 18.98 18.31 -14.80
CA PRO A 166 20.18 17.63 -15.30
C PRO A 166 21.48 18.09 -14.64
N GLU A 167 21.48 19.22 -13.93
CA GLU A 167 22.62 19.73 -13.15
C GLU A 167 22.82 19.00 -11.82
N LEU A 168 22.23 17.79 -11.68
CA LEU A 168 22.34 16.89 -10.54
C LEU A 168 23.48 15.87 -10.68
#